data_AF-A0A0B4FJ82-F1
#
_entry.id   AF-A0A0B4FJ82-F1
#
_cell.length_a   1.000
_cell.length_b   1.000
_cell.length_c   1.000
_cell.angle_alpha   90.00
_cell.angle_beta   90.00
_cell.angle_gamma   90.00
#
_symmetry.space_group_name_H-M   'P 1'
#
loop_
_entity.id
_entity.type
_entity.pdbx_description
1 polymer ?
#
loop_
_entity_poly.entity_id
_entity_poly.type
_entity_poly.pdbx_seq_one_letter_code
_entity_poly.pdbx_strand_id
1 'polypeptide(L)'
;TPNYKARDLDFSAVLAAQQDKTKNGTFALNMTNSRHIEAQGLSSGDESLLYRTPMQPSIDQNTVDAQLEQSAYAENSVNFQASFTLLNSKFKGLMSALRGE
;
A
#
# COMPACT_ATOMS: atom_id res chain seq x y z
N THR A 1 4.85 -20.40 -12.45
CA THR A 1 5.76 -20.86 -11.38
C THR A 1 4.98 -21.81 -10.50
N PRO A 2 5.38 -23.09 -10.38
CA PRO A 2 4.68 -24.03 -9.51
C PRO A 2 4.67 -23.53 -8.06
N ASN A 3 3.59 -23.80 -7.31
CA ASN A 3 3.42 -23.45 -5.89
C ASN A 3 3.31 -21.96 -5.51
N TYR A 4 3.08 -21.05 -6.46
CA TYR A 4 2.94 -19.63 -6.12
C TYR A 4 1.63 -19.35 -5.35
N LYS A 5 1.74 -18.59 -4.25
CA LYS A 5 0.61 -18.13 -3.42
C LYS A 5 0.45 -16.63 -3.57
N ALA A 6 -0.70 -16.21 -4.12
CA ALA A 6 -1.06 -14.81 -4.26
C ALA A 6 -1.23 -14.18 -2.87
N ARG A 7 -0.49 -13.09 -2.65
CA ARG A 7 -0.58 -12.24 -1.46
C ARG A 7 -1.26 -10.94 -1.85
N ASP A 8 -2.17 -10.49 -1.00
CA ASP A 8 -2.89 -9.22 -1.13
C ASP A 8 -2.42 -8.25 -0.04
N LEU A 9 -2.61 -6.97 -0.29
CA LEU A 9 -2.23 -5.91 0.63
C LEU A 9 -3.38 -4.90 0.69
N ASP A 10 -3.96 -4.73 1.88
CA ASP A 10 -4.90 -3.65 2.11
C ASP A 10 -4.12 -2.34 2.27
N PHE A 11 -4.01 -1.60 1.16
CA PHE A 11 -3.25 -0.35 1.12
C PHE A 11 -3.82 0.70 2.07
N SER A 12 -5.13 0.68 2.32
CA SER A 12 -5.77 1.65 3.22
C SER A 12 -5.34 1.41 4.67
N ALA A 13 -5.32 0.15 5.10
CA ALA A 13 -4.83 -0.25 6.42
C ALA A 13 -3.33 0.03 6.57
N VAL A 14 -2.53 -0.26 5.54
CA VAL A 14 -1.08 0.03 5.54
C VAL A 14 -0.83 1.52 5.61
N LEU A 15 -1.55 2.34 4.84
CA LEU A 15 -1.39 3.78 4.84
C LEU A 15 -1.79 4.39 6.18
N ALA A 16 -2.89 3.93 6.77
CA ALA A 16 -3.31 4.34 8.11
C ALA A 16 -2.25 4.00 9.16
N ALA A 17 -1.71 2.78 9.14
CA ALA A 17 -0.65 2.35 10.04
C ALA A 17 0.64 3.19 9.88
N GLN A 18 0.99 3.59 8.64
CA GLN A 18 2.15 4.47 8.39
C GLN A 18 1.89 5.91 8.86
N GLN A 19 0.67 6.42 8.66
CA GLN A 19 0.28 7.74 9.14
C GLN A 19 0.30 7.80 10.68
N ASP A 20 -0.13 6.74 11.35
CA ASP A 20 -0.09 6.63 12.80
C ASP A 20 1.34 6.53 13.34
N LYS A 21 2.23 5.79 12.66
CA LYS A 21 3.67 5.78 12.98
C LYS A 21 4.30 7.18 12.86
N THR A 22 3.88 7.95 11.85
CA THR A 22 4.36 9.32 11.66
C THR A 22 3.90 10.26 12.78
N LYS A 23 2.67 10.06 13.29
CA LYS A 23 2.09 10.89 14.37
C LYS A 23 2.59 10.51 15.76
N ASN A 24 2.73 9.21 16.04
CA ASN A 24 3.06 8.70 17.37
C ASN A 24 4.57 8.43 17.56
N GLY A 25 5.37 8.72 16.54
CA GLY A 25 6.81 8.45 16.54
C GLY A 25 7.12 6.98 16.26
N THR A 26 8.32 6.74 15.72
CA THR A 26 8.86 5.39 15.62
C THR A 26 9.31 4.95 17.02
N PHE A 27 9.08 3.68 17.37
CA PHE A 27 9.69 3.10 18.56
C PHE A 27 11.22 3.14 18.36
N ALA A 28 11.86 4.08 19.04
CA ALA A 28 13.30 4.31 18.98
C ALA A 28 13.93 3.82 20.28
N LEU A 29 14.99 3.03 20.17
CA LEU A 29 15.79 2.64 21.33
C LEU A 29 16.61 3.84 21.81
N ASN A 30 16.75 3.98 23.13
CA ASN A 30 17.59 5.03 23.71
C ASN A 30 19.07 4.77 23.33
N MET A 31 19.65 5.67 22.53
CA MET A 31 21.07 5.57 22.15
C MET A 31 21.94 6.23 23.22
N THR A 32 22.74 5.42 23.91
CA THR A 32 23.67 5.91 24.94
C THR A 32 24.98 6.46 24.37
N ASN A 33 25.24 6.24 23.08
CA ASN A 33 26.46 6.71 22.41
C ASN A 33 26.15 7.11 20.96
N SER A 34 26.81 8.16 20.46
CA SER A 34 26.65 8.67 19.10
C SER A 34 27.16 7.73 17.99
N ARG A 35 27.92 6.69 18.34
CA ARG A 35 28.35 5.63 17.42
C ARG A 35 27.40 4.44 17.37
N HIS A 36 26.31 4.44 18.16
CA HIS A 36 25.30 3.39 18.04
C HIS A 36 24.59 3.52 16.70
N ILE A 37 24.35 2.36 16.07
CA ILE A 37 23.52 2.28 14.87
C ILE A 37 22.08 2.50 15.33
N GLU A 38 21.39 3.45 14.71
CA GLU A 38 19.96 3.67 14.86
C GLU A 38 19.22 2.35 14.53
N ALA A 39 18.77 1.66 15.58
CA ALA A 39 17.86 0.53 15.45
C ALA A 39 16.45 1.09 15.47
N GLN A 40 15.95 1.51 14.30
CA GLN A 40 14.51 1.66 14.11
C GLN A 40 13.92 0.26 14.09
N GLY A 41 12.95 0.00 14.97
CA GLY A 41 12.26 -1.27 15.00
C GLY A 41 11.73 -1.60 13.60
N LEU A 42 12.33 -2.59 12.94
CA LEU A 42 11.80 -3.14 11.71
C LEU A 42 10.45 -3.75 12.06
N SER A 43 9.39 -2.99 11.88
CA SER A 43 8.05 -3.53 11.69
C SER A 43 8.13 -4.38 10.43
N SER A 44 8.32 -5.69 10.59
CA SER A 44 8.32 -6.67 9.50
C SER A 44 7.13 -6.40 8.59
N GLY A 45 7.38 -5.93 7.37
CA GLY A 45 6.34 -5.61 6.39
C GLY A 45 5.53 -6.81 5.89
N ASP A 46 5.78 -8.00 6.45
CA ASP A 46 5.06 -9.25 6.16
C ASP A 46 3.73 -9.36 6.95
N GLU A 47 3.54 -8.65 8.07
CA GLU A 47 2.33 -8.81 8.91
C GLU A 47 1.04 -8.31 8.25
N SER A 48 1.13 -7.47 7.21
CA SER A 48 -0.05 -6.94 6.49
C SER A 48 -0.40 -7.71 5.21
N LEU A 49 0.39 -8.72 4.84
CA LEU A 49 0.14 -9.48 3.61
C LEU A 49 -0.89 -10.57 3.86
N LEU A 50 -2.09 -10.37 3.33
CA LEU A 50 -3.19 -11.33 3.42
C LEU A 50 -3.03 -12.38 2.31
N TYR A 51 -3.24 -13.66 2.62
CA TYR A 51 -3.33 -14.69 1.58
C TYR A 51 -4.76 -14.72 1.03
N ARG A 52 -4.90 -14.78 -0.30
CA ARG A 52 -6.21 -14.94 -0.93
C ARG A 52 -6.61 -16.42 -0.96
N THR A 53 -7.87 -16.72 -0.61
CA THR A 53 -8.40 -18.08 -0.76
C THR A 53 -8.77 -18.30 -2.24
N PRO A 54 -8.14 -19.25 -2.96
CA PRO A 54 -8.40 -19.47 -4.38
C PRO A 54 -9.81 -20.03 -4.60
N MET A 55 -10.55 -19.47 -5.56
CA MET A 55 -11.86 -19.98 -5.96
C MET A 55 -11.75 -21.24 -6.85
N GLN A 56 -10.65 -21.40 -7.58
CA GLN A 56 -10.30 -22.62 -8.32
C GLN A 56 -8.91 -23.10 -7.90
N PRO A 57 -8.79 -24.26 -7.23
CA PRO A 57 -7.49 -24.85 -6.95
C PRO A 57 -6.88 -25.35 -8.27
N SER A 58 -5.73 -24.78 -8.64
CA SER A 58 -4.97 -25.27 -9.79
C SER A 58 -4.32 -26.61 -9.49
N ILE A 59 -4.16 -27.46 -10.51
CA ILE A 59 -3.53 -28.79 -10.39
C ILE A 59 -2.05 -28.70 -9.95
N ASP A 60 -1.42 -27.55 -10.20
CA ASP A 60 -0.04 -27.22 -9.85
C ASP A 60 0.10 -26.42 -8.53
N GLN A 61 -0.99 -26.33 -7.76
CA GLN A 61 -1.08 -25.59 -6.49
C GLN A 61 -0.85 -24.08 -6.58
N ASN A 62 -0.89 -23.49 -7.77
CA ASN A 62 -0.93 -22.05 -7.96
C ASN A 62 -2.30 -21.48 -7.52
N THR A 63 -2.29 -20.32 -6.84
CA THR A 63 -3.53 -19.63 -6.42
C THR A 63 -3.82 -18.36 -7.21
N VAL A 64 -3.02 -18.07 -8.25
CA VAL A 64 -3.22 -16.92 -9.15
C VAL A 64 -4.26 -17.28 -10.21
N ASP A 65 -5.32 -16.47 -10.27
CA ASP A 65 -6.32 -16.52 -11.34
C ASP A 65 -6.08 -15.38 -12.31
N ALA A 66 -5.65 -15.69 -13.53
CA ALA A 66 -5.28 -14.68 -14.52
C ALA A 66 -6.44 -13.73 -14.91
N GLN A 67 -7.67 -14.22 -14.96
CA GLN A 67 -8.83 -13.40 -15.35
C GLN A 67 -9.18 -12.42 -14.23
N LEU A 68 -9.15 -12.91 -12.98
CA LEU A 68 -9.39 -12.08 -11.81
C LEU A 68 -8.29 -11.03 -11.62
N GLU A 69 -7.02 -11.41 -11.75
CA GLU A 69 -5.90 -10.47 -11.67
C GLU A 69 -5.95 -9.42 -12.79
N GLN A 70 -6.35 -9.81 -14.01
CA GLN A 70 -6.49 -8.86 -15.12
C GLN A 70 -7.62 -7.86 -14.87
N SER A 71 -8.75 -8.31 -14.32
CA SER A 71 -9.86 -7.42 -13.93
C SER A 71 -9.45 -6.46 -12.82
N ALA A 72 -8.82 -6.96 -11.76
CA ALA A 72 -8.36 -6.14 -10.64
C ALA A 72 -7.32 -5.11 -11.09
N TYR A 73 -6.41 -5.49 -11.99
CA TYR A 73 -5.45 -4.57 -12.59
C TYR A 73 -6.12 -3.45 -13.40
N ALA A 74 -7.13 -3.80 -14.21
CA ALA A 74 -7.86 -2.83 -15.01
C ALA A 74 -8.63 -1.84 -14.11
N GLU A 75 -9.31 -2.32 -13.07
CA GLU A 75 -10.00 -1.49 -12.09
C GLU A 75 -9.05 -0.53 -11.38
N ASN A 76 -7.92 -1.03 -10.89
CA ASN A 76 -6.90 -0.21 -10.24
C ASN A 76 -6.32 0.85 -11.18
N SER A 77 -6.13 0.52 -12.46
CA SER A 77 -5.65 1.46 -13.47
C SER A 77 -6.63 2.62 -13.68
N VAL A 78 -7.93 2.32 -13.79
CA VAL A 78 -8.99 3.33 -13.93
C VAL A 78 -9.09 4.21 -12.68
N ASN A 79 -9.10 3.60 -11.49
CA ASN A 79 -9.15 4.32 -10.21
C ASN A 79 -7.95 5.25 -10.02
N PHE A 80 -6.75 4.82 -10.43
CA PHE A 80 -5.55 5.63 -10.40
C PHE A 80 -5.68 6.86 -11.31
N GLN A 81 -6.10 6.68 -12.56
CA GLN A 81 -6.31 7.78 -13.50
C GLN A 81 -7.38 8.78 -13.00
N ALA A 82 -8.47 8.29 -12.43
CA ALA A 82 -9.51 9.13 -11.83
C ALA A 82 -8.96 9.96 -10.65
N SER A 83 -8.10 9.36 -9.83
CA SER A 83 -7.46 10.03 -8.69
C SER A 83 -6.60 11.22 -9.12
N PHE A 84 -5.79 11.10 -10.18
CA PHE A 84 -5.03 12.24 -10.71
C PHE A 84 -5.93 13.33 -11.27
N THR A 85 -7.01 12.94 -11.93
CA THR A 85 -7.98 13.90 -12.48
C THR A 85 -8.61 14.74 -11.37
N LEU A 86 -9.04 14.08 -10.29
CA LEU A 86 -9.59 14.76 -9.11
C LEU A 86 -8.53 15.63 -8.42
N LEU A 87 -7.31 15.11 -8.25
CA LEU A 87 -6.21 15.84 -7.63
C LEU A 87 -5.84 17.11 -8.40
N ASN A 88 -5.70 17.00 -9.73
CA ASN A 88 -5.45 18.16 -10.60
C ASN A 88 -6.58 19.19 -10.50
N SER A 89 -7.84 18.72 -10.45
CA SER A 89 -9.00 19.59 -10.29
C SER A 89 -8.97 20.35 -8.95
N LYS A 90 -8.58 19.67 -7.85
CA LYS A 90 -8.38 20.30 -6.53
C LYS A 90 -7.28 21.35 -6.57
N PHE A 91 -6.14 21.07 -7.20
CA PHE A 91 -5.05 22.05 -7.33
C PHE A 91 -5.46 23.28 -8.13
N LYS A 92 -6.17 23.09 -9.24
CA LYS A 92 -6.73 24.20 -10.03
C LYS A 92 -7.72 25.03 -9.20
N GLY A 93 -8.61 24.37 -8.44
CA GLY A 93 -9.54 25.04 -7.54
C GLY A 93 -8.83 25.87 -6.46
N LEU A 94 -7.80 25.31 -5.82
CA LEU A 94 -6.99 26.04 -4.85
C LEU A 94 -6.24 27.22 -5.47
N MET A 95 -5.71 27.07 -6.69
CA MET A 95 -5.06 28.19 -7.40
C MET A 95 -6.05 29.29 -7.77
N SER A 96 -7.27 28.95 -8.21
CA SER A 96 -8.33 29.94 -8.46
C SER A 96 -8.67 30.73 -7.20
N ALA A 97 -8.92 30.01 -6.10
CA ALA A 97 -9.24 30.61 -4.82
C ALA A 97 -8.13 31.53 -4.29
N LEU A 98 -6.86 31.18 -4.53
CA LEU A 98 -5.71 32.00 -4.13
C LEU A 98 -5.51 33.23 -5.03
N ARG A 99 -5.91 33.15 -6.31
CA ARG A 99 -5.90 34.28 -7.25
C ARG A 99 -7.09 35.22 -7.08
N GLY A 100 -8.15 34.78 -6.39
CA GLY A 100 -9.34 35.59 -6.13
C GLY A 100 -10.35 35.61 -7.28
N GLU A 101 -10.31 34.60 -8.16
CA GLU A 101 -11.34 34.32 -9.17
C GLU A 101 -12.40 33.36 -8.62
#